data_AF-A0A8S3CRC7-F1
#
_entry.id   AF-A0A8S3CRC7-F1
#
_cell.length_a   1.000
_cell.length_b   1.000
_cell.length_c   1.000
_cell.angle_alpha   90.00
_cell.angle_beta   90.00
_cell.angle_gamma   90.00
#
_symmetry.space_group_name_H-M   'P 1'
#
loop_
_entity.id
_entity.type
_entity.pdbx_description
1 polymer ?
#
loop_
_entity_poly.entity_id
_entity_poly.type
_entity_poly.pdbx_seq_one_letter_code
_entity_poly.pdbx_strand_id
1 'polypeptide(L)'
;ALLKRHFTRVKYFDATVMDPVDLERVKLKRSAAVLILANKDATDPDGEDASNIMRVISIKNYHSDAKIIVQLLQYHNKMHLMNIPAWNNNTDEAVCIAELKLGLIAESCLNPGFSTMIANIFAMRSDTEDSPDRSMWLKEYLRGASLEMYTETLSNYFVHDLKNFSDAARFCLVELNILLFAIEVCEENGQRRLAINPDRTSQYYRIAKRTRGFFLAGSSEEASRARYYCRHCHCEQKPESIRKCSHYRMEDLSGGGVGGGGGTKP
;
A
#
# COMPACT_ATOMS: atom_id res chain seq x y z
N ALA A 1 -16.40 11.06 -24.45
CA ALA A 1 -15.87 9.75 -24.90
C ALA A 1 -15.36 8.90 -23.73
N LEU A 2 -14.57 9.45 -22.80
CA LEU A 2 -13.95 8.71 -21.69
C LEU A 2 -14.96 8.00 -20.76
N LEU A 3 -15.98 8.71 -20.25
CA LEU A 3 -16.99 8.11 -19.36
C LEU A 3 -17.78 6.97 -20.03
N LYS A 4 -18.03 7.09 -21.35
CA LYS A 4 -18.71 6.04 -22.12
C LYS A 4 -17.84 4.79 -22.28
N ARG A 5 -16.51 4.93 -22.35
CA ARG A 5 -15.57 3.80 -22.44
C ARG A 5 -15.56 2.94 -21.18
N HIS A 6 -15.84 3.53 -20.02
CA HIS A 6 -15.85 2.84 -18.73
C HIS A 6 -17.24 2.79 -18.09
N PHE A 7 -18.29 2.61 -18.91
CA PHE A 7 -19.70 2.68 -18.50
C PHE A 7 -20.08 1.78 -17.31
N THR A 8 -19.49 0.58 -17.21
CA THR A 8 -19.80 -0.36 -16.12
C THR A 8 -19.06 -0.05 -14.82
N ARG A 9 -18.00 0.76 -14.86
CA ARG A 9 -17.12 1.05 -13.72
C ARG A 9 -17.23 2.48 -13.21
N VAL A 10 -17.58 3.42 -14.08
CA VAL A 10 -17.61 4.85 -13.76
C VAL A 10 -19.00 5.41 -14.01
N LYS A 11 -19.55 6.07 -12.99
CA LYS A 11 -20.78 6.86 -13.08
C LYS A 11 -20.47 8.29 -12.70
N TYR A 12 -21.02 9.23 -13.46
CA TYR A 12 -20.87 10.66 -13.19
C TYR A 12 -22.18 11.21 -12.65
N PHE A 13 -22.07 12.12 -11.68
CA PHE A 13 -23.19 12.83 -11.08
C PHE A 13 -22.85 14.31 -11.13
N ASP A 14 -23.77 15.12 -11.65
CA ASP A 14 -23.74 16.56 -11.47
C ASP A 14 -24.25 16.84 -10.04
N ALA A 15 -23.34 17.20 -9.14
CA ALA A 15 -23.55 17.21 -7.69
C ALA A 15 -22.52 18.08 -6.97
N THR A 16 -22.85 18.56 -5.77
CA THR A 16 -21.88 19.16 -4.85
C THR A 16 -21.77 18.35 -3.56
N VAL A 17 -20.54 18.18 -3.07
CA VAL A 17 -20.30 17.51 -1.78
C VAL A 17 -20.70 18.36 -0.58
N MET A 18 -21.07 19.63 -0.80
CA MET A 18 -21.57 20.51 0.25
C MET A 18 -23.05 20.28 0.57
N ASP A 19 -23.79 19.61 -0.31
CA ASP A 19 -25.22 19.33 -0.11
C ASP A 19 -25.42 17.90 0.42
N PRO A 20 -26.01 17.71 1.61
CA PRO A 20 -26.29 16.37 2.14
C PRO A 20 -27.24 15.54 1.26
N VAL A 21 -28.13 16.16 0.49
CA VAL A 21 -29.04 15.44 -0.44
C VAL A 21 -28.23 14.75 -1.54
N ASP A 22 -27.20 15.43 -2.05
CA ASP A 22 -26.30 14.89 -3.04
C ASP A 22 -25.41 13.78 -2.48
N LEU A 23 -24.95 13.91 -1.24
CA LEU A 23 -24.18 12.88 -0.55
C LEU A 23 -24.97 11.57 -0.36
N GLU A 24 -26.28 11.67 -0.09
CA GLU A 24 -27.16 10.50 -0.02
C GLU A 24 -27.40 9.89 -1.42
N ARG A 25 -27.59 10.72 -2.44
CA ARG A 25 -27.78 10.27 -3.83
C ARG A 25 -26.59 9.47 -4.36
N VAL A 26 -25.37 9.87 -4.02
CA VAL A 26 -24.15 9.12 -4.36
C VAL A 26 -23.85 7.96 -3.40
N LYS A 27 -24.70 7.74 -2.39
CA LYS A 27 -24.62 6.67 -1.39
C LYS A 27 -23.31 6.68 -0.62
N LEU A 28 -22.87 7.86 -0.17
CA LEU A 28 -21.59 8.06 0.51
C LEU A 28 -21.39 7.10 1.70
N LYS A 29 -22.43 6.85 2.51
CA LYS A 29 -22.37 5.93 3.67
C LYS A 29 -22.00 4.48 3.31
N ARG A 30 -22.19 4.07 2.04
CA ARG A 30 -21.84 2.73 1.54
C ARG A 30 -20.52 2.71 0.76
N SER A 31 -19.89 3.87 0.59
CA SER A 31 -18.61 3.97 -0.13
C SER A 31 -17.47 3.41 0.71
N ALA A 32 -16.47 2.82 0.05
CA ALA A 32 -15.26 2.33 0.72
C ALA A 32 -14.28 3.46 1.05
N ALA A 33 -14.22 4.50 0.20
CA ALA A 33 -13.39 5.67 0.38
C ALA A 33 -13.88 6.83 -0.49
N VAL A 34 -13.49 8.05 -0.12
CA VAL A 34 -13.72 9.27 -0.89
C VAL A 34 -12.38 9.88 -1.27
N LEU A 35 -12.19 10.15 -2.56
CA LEU A 35 -10.99 10.78 -3.09
C LEU A 35 -11.31 12.22 -3.49
N ILE A 36 -10.62 13.18 -2.89
CA ILE A 36 -10.75 14.61 -3.19
C ILE A 36 -9.51 15.05 -3.96
N LEU A 37 -9.70 15.41 -5.22
CA LEU A 37 -8.63 15.82 -6.12
C LEU A 37 -8.49 17.33 -6.12
N ALA A 38 -7.25 17.82 -6.13
CA ALA A 38 -6.95 19.24 -6.18
C ALA A 38 -6.60 19.68 -7.61
N ASN A 39 -6.99 20.90 -7.99
CA ASN A 39 -6.48 21.51 -9.21
C ASN A 39 -5.03 21.98 -9.00
N LYS A 40 -4.06 21.19 -9.48
CA LYS A 40 -2.62 21.52 -9.38
C LYS A 40 -2.20 22.82 -10.07
N ASP A 41 -3.01 23.29 -11.03
CA ASP A 41 -2.73 24.48 -11.84
C ASP A 41 -3.57 25.68 -11.37
N ALA A 42 -4.10 25.62 -10.14
CA ALA A 42 -4.86 26.72 -9.53
C ALA A 42 -4.00 27.99 -9.39
N THR A 43 -4.61 29.14 -9.65
CA THR A 43 -3.96 30.46 -9.50
C THR A 43 -3.72 30.83 -8.04
N ASP A 44 -4.62 30.41 -7.16
CA ASP A 44 -4.53 30.54 -5.70
C ASP A 44 -4.53 29.14 -5.06
N PRO A 45 -3.34 28.57 -4.79
CA PRO A 45 -3.24 27.26 -4.18
C PRO A 45 -3.85 27.16 -2.78
N ASP A 46 -3.77 28.24 -2.00
CA ASP A 46 -4.32 28.28 -0.63
C ASP A 46 -5.86 28.28 -0.66
N GLY A 47 -6.46 29.03 -1.59
CA GLY A 47 -7.91 29.01 -1.82
C GLY A 47 -8.43 27.64 -2.28
N GLU A 48 -7.69 26.94 -3.16
CA GLU A 48 -8.02 25.59 -3.59
C GLU A 48 -7.94 24.58 -2.43
N ASP A 49 -6.89 24.65 -1.61
CA ASP A 49 -6.74 23.80 -0.43
C ASP A 49 -7.83 24.07 0.61
N ALA A 50 -8.15 25.33 0.89
CA ALA A 50 -9.24 25.71 1.77
C ALA A 50 -10.58 25.13 1.29
N SER A 51 -10.83 25.19 -0.01
CA SER A 51 -12.01 24.58 -0.63
C SER A 51 -12.04 23.06 -0.43
N ASN A 52 -10.90 22.38 -0.61
CA ASN A 52 -10.79 20.93 -0.36
C ASN A 52 -10.98 20.56 1.11
N ILE A 53 -10.44 21.34 2.04
CA ILE A 53 -10.66 21.16 3.47
C ILE A 53 -12.14 21.30 3.82
N MET A 54 -12.85 22.29 3.25
CA MET A 54 -14.29 22.43 3.46
C MET A 54 -15.08 21.24 2.92
N ARG A 55 -14.65 20.64 1.79
CA ARG A 55 -15.23 19.39 1.27
C ARG A 55 -15.03 18.23 2.26
N VAL A 56 -13.84 18.10 2.86
CA VAL A 56 -13.55 17.10 3.91
C VAL A 56 -14.51 17.28 5.09
N ILE A 57 -14.67 18.52 5.58
CA ILE A 57 -15.56 18.84 6.71
C ILE A 57 -17.00 18.42 6.40
N SER A 58 -17.52 18.77 5.21
CA SER A 58 -18.87 18.39 4.80
C SER A 58 -19.09 16.87 4.83
N ILE A 59 -18.14 16.11 4.26
CA ILE A 59 -18.20 14.65 4.20
C ILE A 59 -18.15 14.05 5.61
N LYS A 60 -17.22 14.51 6.46
CA LYS A 60 -17.06 14.02 7.83
C LYS A 60 -18.26 14.37 8.73
N ASN A 61 -18.89 15.52 8.51
CA ASN A 61 -20.12 15.88 9.20
C ASN A 61 -21.30 14.98 8.78
N TYR A 62 -21.35 14.53 7.53
CA TYR A 62 -22.38 13.60 7.05
C TYR A 62 -22.12 12.15 7.49
N HIS A 63 -20.87 11.71 7.47
CA HIS A 63 -20.43 10.38 7.86
C HIS A 63 -19.00 10.43 8.42
N SER A 64 -18.86 10.42 9.75
CA SER A 64 -17.58 10.55 10.46
C SER A 64 -16.56 9.47 10.08
N ASP A 65 -17.06 8.25 9.85
CA ASP A 65 -16.24 7.06 9.64
C ASP A 65 -15.84 6.88 8.17
N ALA A 66 -16.24 7.80 7.28
CA ALA A 66 -15.82 7.78 5.89
C ALA A 66 -14.30 7.89 5.79
N LYS A 67 -13.67 6.94 5.09
CA LYS A 67 -12.24 7.02 4.76
C LYS A 67 -12.03 8.09 3.67
N ILE A 68 -11.23 9.11 3.97
CA ILE A 68 -10.96 10.21 3.03
C ILE A 68 -9.50 10.23 2.61
N ILE A 69 -9.25 10.35 1.31
CA ILE A 69 -7.93 10.65 0.74
C ILE A 69 -8.04 11.99 0.03
N VAL A 70 -7.35 13.01 0.53
CA VAL A 70 -7.41 14.39 0.00
C VAL A 70 -6.06 14.81 -0.53
N GLN A 71 -6.06 15.47 -1.69
CA GLN A 71 -4.89 16.15 -2.22
C GLN A 71 -4.83 17.59 -1.72
N LEU A 72 -3.66 18.00 -1.26
CA LEU A 72 -3.36 19.39 -0.90
C LEU A 72 -2.17 19.89 -1.72
N LEU A 73 -2.12 21.19 -1.99
CA LEU A 73 -1.06 21.84 -2.73
C LEU A 73 0.05 22.31 -1.79
N GLN A 74 -0.32 22.93 -0.67
CA GLN A 74 0.62 23.51 0.30
C GLN A 74 0.72 22.67 1.58
N TYR A 75 1.93 22.61 2.16
CA TYR A 75 2.19 21.81 3.35
C TYR A 75 1.55 22.40 4.61
N HIS A 76 1.59 23.73 4.78
CA HIS A 76 1.02 24.37 5.98
C HIS A 76 -0.49 24.12 6.10
N ASN A 77 -1.22 23.98 5.00
CA ASN A 77 -2.66 23.73 5.03
C ASN A 77 -3.02 22.34 5.60
N LYS A 78 -2.07 21.39 5.61
CA LYS A 78 -2.26 20.04 6.20
C LYS A 78 -2.65 20.09 7.68
N MET A 79 -2.17 21.10 8.41
CA MET A 79 -2.47 21.25 9.84
C MET A 79 -3.96 21.47 10.12
N HIS A 80 -4.69 22.08 9.17
CA HIS A 80 -6.12 22.35 9.33
C HIS A 80 -6.95 21.06 9.32
N LEU A 81 -6.51 20.02 8.59
CA LEU A 81 -7.16 18.71 8.58
C LEU A 81 -7.07 18.04 9.96
N MET A 82 -5.94 18.17 10.63
CA MET A 82 -5.70 17.59 11.96
C MET A 82 -6.59 18.20 13.05
N ASN A 83 -7.12 19.40 12.82
CA ASN A 83 -8.03 20.08 13.74
C ASN A 83 -9.50 19.63 13.55
N ILE A 84 -9.81 18.84 12.53
CA ILE A 84 -11.16 18.31 12.32
C ILE A 84 -11.38 17.15 13.31
N PRO A 85 -12.38 17.20 14.21
CA PRO A 85 -12.54 16.20 15.27
C PRO A 85 -12.76 14.76 14.77
N ALA A 86 -13.40 14.62 13.61
CA ALA A 86 -13.68 13.33 12.97
C ALA A 86 -12.55 12.85 12.03
N TRP A 87 -11.44 13.58 11.95
CA TRP A 87 -10.27 13.17 11.18
C TRP A 87 -9.50 12.08 11.93
N ASN A 88 -9.27 10.95 11.28
CA ASN A 88 -8.60 9.81 11.86
C ASN A 88 -7.29 9.52 11.11
N ASN A 89 -6.16 9.83 11.76
CA ASN A 89 -4.81 9.65 11.20
C ASN A 89 -4.45 8.19 10.85
N ASN A 90 -5.22 7.20 11.33
CA ASN A 90 -4.99 5.80 10.98
C ASN A 90 -5.70 5.39 9.69
N THR A 91 -6.68 6.18 9.21
CA THR A 91 -7.50 5.83 8.05
C THR A 91 -7.53 6.90 6.97
N ASP A 92 -7.55 8.17 7.36
CA ASP A 92 -7.61 9.31 6.46
C ASP A 92 -6.20 9.74 6.07
N GLU A 93 -6.03 10.09 4.79
CA GLU A 93 -4.73 10.37 4.21
C GLU A 93 -4.74 11.74 3.51
N ALA A 94 -3.75 12.57 3.84
CA ALA A 94 -3.54 13.87 3.21
C ALA A 94 -2.29 13.83 2.35
N VAL A 95 -2.47 13.79 1.03
CA VAL A 95 -1.41 13.75 0.02
C VAL A 95 -1.03 15.18 -0.36
N CYS A 96 0.03 15.71 0.24
CA CYS A 96 0.53 17.04 -0.09
C CYS A 96 1.47 16.98 -1.31
N ILE A 97 1.11 17.69 -2.39
CA ILE A 97 1.86 17.71 -3.65
C ILE A 97 3.21 18.41 -3.46
N ALA A 98 3.26 19.56 -2.77
CA ALA A 98 4.53 20.26 -2.53
C ALA A 98 5.50 19.42 -1.67
N GLU A 99 5.00 18.77 -0.62
CA GLU A 99 5.77 17.88 0.26
C GLU A 99 6.43 16.74 -0.55
N LEU A 100 5.63 16.01 -1.34
CA LEU A 100 6.13 14.91 -2.16
C LEU A 100 7.08 15.39 -3.26
N LYS A 101 6.73 16.48 -3.96
CA LYS A 101 7.55 17.01 -5.06
C LYS A 101 8.93 17.46 -4.55
N LEU A 102 8.96 18.26 -3.49
CA LEU A 102 10.22 18.76 -2.94
C LEU A 102 11.02 17.66 -2.25
N GLY A 103 10.35 16.71 -1.56
CA GLY A 103 11.00 15.54 -0.98
C GLY A 103 11.70 14.67 -2.02
N LEU A 104 11.04 14.37 -3.14
CA LEU A 104 11.65 13.59 -4.23
C LEU A 104 12.82 14.32 -4.90
N ILE A 105 12.75 15.65 -5.04
CA ILE A 105 13.86 16.45 -5.58
C ILE A 105 15.04 16.43 -4.60
N ALA A 106 14.79 16.61 -3.31
CA ALA A 106 15.82 16.60 -2.27
C ALA A 106 16.57 15.27 -2.22
N GLU A 107 15.85 14.15 -2.26
CA GLU A 107 16.47 12.81 -2.32
C GLU A 107 17.24 12.59 -3.62
N SER A 108 16.76 13.12 -4.75
CA SER A 108 17.49 13.09 -6.02
C SER A 108 18.80 13.89 -5.99
N CYS A 109 18.95 14.87 -5.10
CA CYS A 109 20.23 15.56 -4.90
C CYS A 109 21.28 14.67 -4.23
N LEU A 110 20.86 13.72 -3.38
CA LEU A 110 21.75 12.73 -2.77
C LEU A 110 21.98 11.53 -3.68
N ASN A 111 20.92 11.09 -4.37
CA ASN A 111 20.90 9.89 -5.20
C ASN A 111 20.32 10.22 -6.59
N PRO A 112 21.16 10.66 -7.56
CA PRO A 112 20.69 11.03 -8.90
C PRO A 112 19.85 9.92 -9.55
N GLY A 113 18.64 10.27 -9.98
CA GLY A 113 17.68 9.32 -10.58
C GLY A 113 16.68 8.71 -9.61
N PHE A 114 16.79 8.96 -8.30
CA PHE A 114 15.86 8.44 -7.28
C PHE A 114 14.41 8.83 -7.56
N SER A 115 14.13 10.10 -7.89
CA SER A 115 12.78 10.56 -8.23
C SER A 115 12.16 9.77 -9.39
N THR A 116 12.95 9.44 -10.42
CA THR A 116 12.49 8.67 -11.58
C THR A 116 12.21 7.22 -11.19
N MET A 117 13.09 6.62 -10.37
CA MET A 117 12.89 5.27 -9.83
C MET A 117 11.59 5.18 -9.04
N ILE A 118 11.36 6.08 -8.07
CA ILE A 118 10.14 6.11 -7.26
C ILE A 118 8.90 6.38 -8.13
N ALA A 119 8.98 7.34 -9.06
CA ALA A 119 7.86 7.65 -9.96
C ALA A 119 7.46 6.44 -10.82
N ASN A 120 8.42 5.62 -11.26
CA ASN A 120 8.13 4.40 -11.98
C ASN A 120 7.48 3.33 -11.09
N ILE A 121 7.94 3.15 -9.85
CA ILE A 121 7.37 2.16 -8.91
C ILE A 121 5.87 2.41 -8.61
N PHE A 122 5.44 3.67 -8.58
CA PHE A 122 4.03 4.03 -8.38
C PHE A 122 3.21 4.11 -9.67
N ALA A 123 3.85 4.17 -10.82
CA ALA A 123 3.16 4.21 -12.11
C ALA A 123 2.86 2.78 -12.56
N MET A 124 1.57 2.43 -12.64
CA MET A 124 1.18 1.14 -13.23
C MET A 124 1.59 1.11 -14.70
N ARG A 125 2.63 0.34 -15.03
CA ARG A 125 3.20 0.22 -16.38
C ARG A 125 3.33 -1.25 -16.71
N SER A 126 2.54 -1.72 -17.66
CA SER A 126 2.78 -3.01 -18.29
C SER A 126 3.94 -2.89 -19.28
N ASP A 127 4.89 -3.80 -19.23
CA ASP A 127 5.86 -3.97 -20.31
C ASP A 127 5.13 -4.52 -21.54
N THR A 128 4.59 -3.61 -22.35
CA THR A 128 3.93 -3.95 -23.59
C THR A 128 4.96 -3.97 -24.70
N GLU A 129 5.20 -5.17 -25.22
CA GLU A 129 5.87 -5.51 -26.48
C GLU A 129 7.40 -5.52 -26.45
N ASP A 130 7.98 -6.71 -26.41
CA ASP A 130 9.37 -6.96 -26.81
C ASP A 130 9.53 -6.70 -28.32
N SER A 131 9.59 -5.43 -28.73
CA SER A 131 9.98 -5.13 -30.10
C SER A 131 11.48 -5.37 -30.26
N PRO A 132 11.90 -6.17 -31.27
CA PRO A 132 13.30 -6.55 -31.44
C PRO A 132 14.22 -5.32 -31.67
N ASP A 133 13.65 -4.22 -32.19
CA ASP A 133 14.33 -2.96 -32.49
C ASP A 133 14.66 -2.08 -31.27
N ARG A 134 14.25 -2.44 -30.05
CA ARG A 134 14.61 -1.65 -28.86
C ARG A 134 16.10 -1.75 -28.55
N SER A 135 16.71 -0.61 -28.26
CA SER A 135 18.08 -0.55 -27.72
C SER A 135 18.18 -1.31 -26.39
N MET A 136 19.35 -1.86 -26.10
CA MET A 136 19.60 -2.63 -24.87
C MET A 136 19.31 -1.82 -23.60
N TRP A 137 19.72 -0.55 -23.55
CA TRP A 137 19.48 0.31 -22.39
C TRP A 137 17.98 0.52 -22.12
N LEU A 138 17.17 0.60 -23.18
CA LEU A 138 15.73 0.82 -23.06
C LEU A 138 15.04 -0.44 -22.56
N LYS A 139 15.48 -1.63 -22.99
CA LYS A 139 14.98 -2.92 -22.49
C LYS A 139 15.21 -3.04 -20.98
N GLU A 140 16.43 -2.76 -20.52
CA GLU A 140 16.75 -2.81 -19.08
C GLU A 140 15.98 -1.75 -18.27
N TYR A 141 15.84 -0.54 -18.81
CA TYR A 141 15.02 0.52 -18.18
C TYR A 141 13.56 0.10 -18.04
N LEU A 142 12.94 -0.43 -19.11
CA LEU A 142 11.55 -0.84 -19.10
C LEU A 142 11.31 -2.03 -18.16
N ARG A 143 12.27 -2.97 -18.07
CA ARG A 143 12.23 -4.04 -17.08
C ARG A 143 12.21 -3.51 -15.65
N GLY A 144 12.99 -2.45 -15.35
CA GLY A 144 12.94 -1.80 -14.04
C GLY A 144 11.65 -1.00 -13.83
N ALA A 145 11.15 -0.37 -14.89
CA ALA A 145 9.96 0.47 -14.84
C ALA A 145 8.64 -0.32 -14.76
N SER A 146 8.66 -1.63 -15.01
CA SER A 146 7.51 -2.53 -14.82
C SER A 146 7.43 -3.12 -13.41
N LEU A 147 8.42 -2.86 -12.55
CA LEU A 147 8.34 -3.23 -11.14
C LEU A 147 7.41 -2.28 -10.38
N GLU A 148 6.54 -2.86 -9.56
CA GLU A 148 5.56 -2.15 -8.76
C GLU A 148 5.70 -2.52 -7.28
N MET A 149 5.21 -1.64 -6.41
CA MET A 149 5.19 -1.89 -4.97
C MET A 149 3.96 -2.71 -4.57
N TYR A 150 4.20 -3.83 -3.89
CA TYR A 150 3.17 -4.72 -3.36
C TYR A 150 3.30 -4.89 -1.84
N THR A 151 2.17 -5.13 -1.19
CA THR A 151 2.12 -5.46 0.24
C THR A 151 1.53 -6.85 0.41
N GLU A 152 2.27 -7.76 1.03
CA GLU A 152 1.81 -9.13 1.27
C GLU A 152 2.11 -9.57 2.70
N THR A 153 1.29 -10.50 3.22
CA THR A 153 1.55 -11.09 4.54
C THR A 153 2.58 -12.20 4.39
N LEU A 154 3.65 -12.16 5.20
CA LEU A 154 4.69 -13.18 5.17
C LEU A 154 4.15 -14.53 5.68
N SER A 155 4.57 -15.63 5.03
CA SER A 155 4.17 -16.98 5.45
C SER A 155 4.83 -17.39 6.77
N ASN A 156 4.33 -18.46 7.40
CA ASN A 156 4.87 -18.96 8.67
C ASN A 156 6.33 -19.43 8.56
N TYR A 157 6.81 -19.78 7.36
CA TYR A 157 8.21 -20.09 7.12
C TYR A 157 9.12 -18.91 7.50
N PHE A 158 8.73 -17.68 7.15
CA PHE A 158 9.48 -16.48 7.51
C PHE A 158 9.49 -16.25 9.04
N VAL A 159 8.42 -16.64 9.72
CA VAL A 159 8.27 -16.52 11.19
C VAL A 159 9.11 -17.56 11.94
N HIS A 160 9.14 -18.80 11.45
CA HIS A 160 9.73 -19.95 12.16
C HIS A 160 11.17 -20.23 11.77
N ASP A 161 11.53 -20.13 10.49
CA ASP A 161 12.85 -20.52 9.98
C ASP A 161 13.78 -19.30 9.84
N LEU A 162 13.31 -18.20 9.25
CA LEU A 162 14.16 -17.04 8.95
C LEU A 162 14.23 -16.04 10.12
N LYS A 163 13.09 -15.70 10.74
CA LYS A 163 12.91 -14.82 11.91
C LYS A 163 13.38 -13.37 11.75
N ASN A 164 14.50 -13.10 11.08
CA ASN A 164 15.05 -11.76 10.90
C ASN A 164 14.86 -11.24 9.47
N PHE A 165 14.90 -9.92 9.33
CA PHE A 165 14.67 -9.24 8.05
C PHE A 165 15.72 -9.58 6.99
N SER A 166 17.01 -9.60 7.34
CA SER A 166 18.08 -9.81 6.35
C SER A 166 18.01 -11.18 5.70
N ASP A 167 17.76 -12.24 6.49
CA ASP A 167 17.64 -13.60 5.98
C ASP A 167 16.34 -13.75 5.16
N ALA A 168 15.26 -13.09 5.57
CA ALA A 168 14.02 -12.99 4.79
C ALA A 168 14.21 -12.26 3.45
N ALA A 169 14.90 -11.12 3.45
CA ALA A 169 15.16 -10.34 2.24
C ALA A 169 16.04 -11.12 1.27
N ARG A 170 17.08 -11.80 1.76
CA ARG A 170 17.91 -12.71 0.97
C ARG A 170 17.09 -13.84 0.36
N PHE A 171 16.25 -14.50 1.17
CA PHE A 171 15.40 -15.59 0.72
C PHE A 171 14.42 -15.12 -0.37
N CYS A 172 13.76 -13.98 -0.17
CA CYS A 172 12.87 -13.38 -1.16
C CYS A 172 13.59 -13.13 -2.49
N LEU A 173 14.80 -12.58 -2.45
CA LEU A 173 15.55 -12.24 -3.65
C LEU A 173 16.05 -13.49 -4.39
N VAL A 174 16.65 -14.43 -3.67
CA VAL A 174 17.32 -15.61 -4.28
C VAL A 174 16.32 -16.71 -4.64
N GLU A 175 15.36 -17.00 -3.75
CA GLU A 175 14.49 -18.17 -3.88
C GLU A 175 13.10 -17.83 -4.42
N LEU A 176 12.64 -16.58 -4.28
CA LEU A 176 11.30 -16.16 -4.74
C LEU A 176 11.33 -15.18 -5.93
N ASN A 177 12.52 -14.65 -6.25
CA ASN A 177 12.74 -13.62 -7.26
C ASN A 177 11.87 -12.36 -7.05
N ILE A 178 11.77 -11.90 -5.79
CA ILE A 178 11.06 -10.67 -5.41
C ILE A 178 11.90 -9.89 -4.39
N LEU A 179 11.80 -8.56 -4.40
CA LEU A 179 12.61 -7.72 -3.51
C LEU A 179 11.82 -7.28 -2.29
N LEU A 180 12.08 -7.87 -1.12
CA LEU A 180 11.56 -7.37 0.16
C LEU A 180 12.43 -6.20 0.64
N PHE A 181 11.84 -5.01 0.81
CA PHE A 181 12.58 -3.80 1.23
C PHE A 181 12.12 -3.22 2.57
N ALA A 182 10.93 -3.58 3.04
CA ALA A 182 10.44 -3.14 4.35
C ALA A 182 9.48 -4.17 4.97
N ILE A 183 9.31 -4.08 6.28
CA ILE A 183 8.30 -4.84 7.03
C ILE A 183 7.50 -3.92 7.94
N GLU A 184 6.27 -4.31 8.23
CA GLU A 184 5.44 -3.66 9.24
C GLU A 184 5.77 -4.20 10.63
N VAL A 185 5.98 -3.28 11.57
CA VAL A 185 6.19 -3.58 12.99
C VAL A 185 5.01 -3.03 13.77
N CYS A 186 4.43 -3.86 14.65
CA CYS A 186 3.43 -3.40 15.60
C CYS A 186 4.13 -2.93 16.88
N GLU A 187 3.91 -1.68 17.25
CA GLU A 187 4.44 -1.10 18.49
C GLU A 187 3.51 -1.44 19.68
N GLU A 188 4.00 -1.25 20.90
CA GLU A 188 3.26 -1.60 22.14
C GLU A 188 1.93 -0.86 22.28
N ASN A 189 1.85 0.35 21.73
CA ASN A 189 0.64 1.18 21.69
C ASN A 189 -0.39 0.72 20.63
N GLY A 190 -0.11 -0.36 19.91
CA GLY A 190 -0.94 -0.89 18.83
C GLY A 190 -0.80 -0.16 17.49
N GLN A 191 0.04 0.89 17.42
CA GLN A 191 0.36 1.55 16.17
C GLN A 191 1.23 0.65 15.31
N ARG A 192 1.05 0.77 13.99
CA ARG A 192 1.83 0.00 13.03
C ARG A 192 2.78 0.93 12.31
N ARG A 193 4.07 0.63 12.38
CA ARG A 193 5.13 1.42 11.76
C ARG A 193 5.78 0.63 10.63
N LEU A 194 6.07 1.33 9.54
CA LEU A 194 6.90 0.81 8.47
C LEU A 194 8.38 0.87 8.89
N ALA A 195 9.05 -0.27 8.90
CA ALA A 195 10.50 -0.36 9.08
C ALA A 195 11.15 -0.67 7.73
N ILE A 196 11.81 0.32 7.13
CA ILE A 196 12.56 0.18 5.88
C ILE A 196 13.95 -0.35 6.19
N ASN A 197 14.32 -1.47 5.58
CA ASN A 197 15.60 -2.17 5.79
C ASN A 197 16.07 -2.17 7.26
N PRO A 198 15.28 -2.73 8.20
CA PRO A 198 15.65 -2.71 9.61
C PRO A 198 16.95 -3.43 9.91
N ASP A 199 17.62 -3.02 10.99
CA ASP A 199 18.87 -3.63 11.42
C ASP A 199 18.72 -5.12 11.78
N ARG A 200 19.73 -5.90 11.38
CA ARG A 200 19.81 -7.34 11.57
C ARG A 200 19.89 -7.75 13.04
N THR A 201 20.50 -6.92 13.88
CA THR A 201 20.84 -7.31 15.27
C THR A 201 19.73 -7.05 16.26
N SER A 202 18.77 -6.19 15.91
CA SER A 202 17.70 -5.81 16.83
C SER A 202 16.60 -6.86 16.86
N GLN A 203 16.32 -7.38 18.07
CA GLN A 203 15.21 -8.30 18.32
C GLN A 203 13.84 -7.64 18.09
N TYR A 204 13.78 -6.31 18.05
CA TYR A 204 12.57 -5.54 17.82
C TYR A 204 11.99 -5.78 16.41
N TYR A 205 12.84 -6.02 15.41
CA TYR A 205 12.42 -6.16 14.00
C TYR A 205 12.18 -7.63 13.60
N ARG A 206 11.88 -8.49 14.56
CA ARG A 206 11.64 -9.90 14.30
C ARG A 206 10.32 -10.08 13.56
N ILE A 207 10.34 -10.93 12.54
CA ILE A 207 9.14 -11.29 11.77
C ILE A 207 8.22 -12.12 12.67
N ALA A 208 7.06 -11.55 12.95
CA ALA A 208 6.02 -12.15 13.78
C ALA A 208 4.89 -12.71 12.90
N LYS A 209 3.96 -13.44 13.51
CA LYS A 209 2.76 -13.90 12.81
C LYS A 209 2.01 -12.69 12.25
N ARG A 210 1.55 -12.80 11.00
CA ARG A 210 0.83 -11.75 10.26
C ARG A 210 1.63 -10.47 10.00
N THR A 211 2.95 -10.49 10.14
CA THR A 211 3.79 -9.38 9.66
C THR A 211 3.59 -9.17 8.17
N ARG A 212 3.31 -7.92 7.78
CA ARG A 212 3.24 -7.50 6.38
C ARG A 212 4.63 -7.13 5.89
N GLY A 213 5.02 -7.67 4.74
CA GLY A 213 6.19 -7.29 3.98
C GLY A 213 5.81 -6.36 2.83
N PHE A 214 6.74 -5.48 2.46
CA PHE A 214 6.63 -4.58 1.32
C PHE A 214 7.66 -4.99 0.28
N PHE A 215 7.17 -5.24 -0.93
CA PHE A 215 7.92 -5.89 -2.00
C PHE A 215 7.95 -5.03 -3.25
N LEU A 216 9.04 -5.10 -4.02
CA LEU A 216 9.03 -4.79 -5.45
C LEU A 216 8.96 -6.09 -6.25
N ALA A 217 7.98 -6.18 -7.14
CA ALA A 217 7.75 -7.33 -8.00
C ALA A 217 7.11 -6.90 -9.33
N GLY A 218 7.14 -7.77 -10.34
CA GLY A 218 6.51 -7.48 -11.64
C GLY A 218 5.00 -7.66 -11.64
N SER A 219 4.44 -8.40 -10.67
CA SER A 219 2.99 -8.53 -10.51
C SER A 219 2.58 -8.92 -9.08
N SER A 220 1.28 -8.79 -8.79
CA SER A 220 0.69 -9.21 -7.51
C SER A 220 0.84 -10.72 -7.26
N GLU A 221 0.79 -11.54 -8.31
CA GLU A 221 1.00 -12.99 -8.22
C GLU A 221 2.44 -13.33 -7.80
N GLU A 222 3.42 -12.56 -8.25
CA GLU A 222 4.82 -12.73 -7.85
C GLU A 222 5.01 -12.39 -6.37
N ALA A 223 4.49 -11.26 -5.92
CA ALA A 223 4.54 -10.87 -4.50
C ALA A 223 3.83 -11.90 -3.60
N SER A 224 2.72 -12.47 -4.07
CA SER A 224 1.95 -13.51 -3.36
C SER A 224 2.75 -14.79 -3.08
N ARG A 225 3.88 -15.03 -3.76
CA ARG A 225 4.78 -16.16 -3.47
C ARG A 225 5.29 -16.13 -2.03
N ALA A 226 5.58 -14.94 -1.49
CA ALA A 226 6.02 -14.77 -0.09
C ALA A 226 4.95 -15.21 0.92
N ARG A 227 3.67 -15.07 0.57
CA ARG A 227 2.55 -15.48 1.41
C ARG A 227 2.29 -16.98 1.36
N TYR A 228 2.46 -17.59 0.19
CA TYR A 228 2.14 -19.01 -0.02
C TYR A 228 3.33 -19.96 0.11
N TYR A 229 4.55 -19.44 0.32
CA TYR A 229 5.73 -20.29 0.47
C TYR A 229 5.60 -21.24 1.66
N CYS A 230 5.81 -22.53 1.40
CA CYS A 230 5.80 -23.61 2.38
C CYS A 230 7.01 -24.51 2.10
N ARG A 231 7.87 -24.69 3.11
CA ARG A 231 9.09 -25.50 2.97
C ARG A 231 8.79 -26.92 2.49
N HIS A 232 7.73 -27.55 3.01
CA HIS A 232 7.38 -28.94 2.67
C HIS A 232 6.89 -29.13 1.23
N CYS A 233 6.27 -28.10 0.63
CA CYS A 233 5.72 -28.19 -0.72
C CYS A 233 6.63 -27.58 -1.78
N HIS A 234 7.36 -26.51 -1.44
CA HIS A 234 7.96 -25.61 -2.41
C HIS A 234 9.48 -25.51 -2.33
N CYS A 235 10.16 -26.31 -1.49
CA CYS A 235 11.62 -26.22 -1.33
C CYS A 235 12.42 -26.55 -2.61
N GLU A 236 11.87 -27.39 -3.50
CA GLU A 236 12.53 -27.79 -4.76
C GLU A 236 11.78 -27.26 -5.99
N GLN A 237 10.75 -26.44 -5.79
CA GLN A 237 9.95 -25.91 -6.89
C GLN A 237 10.51 -24.59 -7.40
N LYS A 238 10.35 -24.35 -8.70
CA LYS A 238 10.62 -23.04 -9.27
C LYS A 238 9.68 -21.97 -8.68
N PRO A 239 10.13 -20.71 -8.53
CA PRO A 239 9.33 -19.64 -7.93
C PRO A 239 7.97 -19.45 -8.61
N GLU A 240 7.91 -19.62 -9.92
CA GLU A 240 6.72 -19.40 -10.74
C GLU A 240 5.62 -20.43 -10.45
N SER A 241 5.96 -21.59 -9.88
CA SER A 241 5.04 -22.67 -9.53
C SER A 241 4.41 -22.52 -8.14
N ILE A 242 4.92 -21.61 -7.31
CA ILE A 242 4.45 -21.42 -5.93
C ILE A 242 3.00 -20.94 -5.95
N ARG A 243 2.11 -21.74 -5.36
CA ARG A 243 0.68 -21.44 -5.22
C ARG A 243 0.21 -21.83 -3.83
N LYS A 244 -1.03 -21.50 -3.49
CA LYS A 244 -1.63 -21.86 -2.21
C LYS A 244 -1.67 -23.39 -2.05
N CYS A 245 -1.01 -23.90 -1.01
CA CYS A 245 -1.00 -25.33 -0.67
C CYS A 245 -1.99 -25.67 0.47
N SER A 246 -2.22 -26.96 0.73
CA SER A 246 -3.09 -27.43 1.82
C SER A 246 -2.52 -27.13 3.22
N HIS A 247 -1.19 -27.15 3.39
CA HIS A 247 -0.52 -26.84 4.66
C HIS A 247 -0.77 -25.41 5.13
N TYR A 248 -0.99 -24.47 4.19
CA TYR A 248 -1.38 -23.10 4.50
C TYR A 248 -2.62 -23.02 5.40
N ARG A 249 -3.62 -23.91 5.21
CA ARG A 249 -4.85 -23.90 6.03
C ARG A 249 -4.66 -24.49 7.42
N MET A 250 -3.82 -25.51 7.57
CA MET A 250 -3.61 -26.16 8.88
C MET A 250 -2.87 -25.22 9.84
N GLU A 251 -1.94 -24.43 9.32
CA GLU A 251 -1.15 -23.51 10.14
C GLU A 251 -1.93 -22.25 10.55
N ASP A 252 -2.82 -21.72 9.70
CA ASP A 252 -3.68 -20.56 10.02
C ASP A 252 -4.70 -20.86 11.15
N LEU A 253 -5.18 -22.11 11.26
CA LEU A 253 -6.14 -22.54 12.30
C LEU A 253 -5.48 -22.78 13.67
N SER A 254 -4.19 -23.13 13.68
CA SER A 254 -3.44 -23.42 14.91
C SER A 254 -3.11 -22.17 15.76
N GLY A 255 -3.38 -20.96 15.26
CA GLY A 255 -3.15 -19.69 15.96
C GLY A 255 -4.33 -19.13 16.74
N GLY A 256 -5.48 -19.83 16.78
CA GLY A 256 -6.73 -19.35 17.38
C GLY A 256 -7.21 -20.08 18.64
N GLY A 257 -6.37 -20.88 19.30
CA GLY A 257 -6.78 -21.67 20.47
C GLY A 257 -6.13 -21.21 21.77
N VAL A 258 -6.79 -20.34 22.52
CA VAL A 258 -6.54 -20.18 23.97
C VAL A 258 -7.81 -20.59 24.71
N GLY A 259 -7.69 -21.66 25.49
CA GLY A 259 -8.26 -21.77 26.83
C GLY A 259 -9.76 -22.11 26.98
N GLY A 260 -10.02 -23.39 27.27
CA GLY A 260 -11.26 -23.86 27.89
C GLY A 260 -11.23 -25.38 27.86
N GLY A 261 -10.64 -26.07 28.84
CA GLY A 261 -11.09 -26.06 30.22
C GLY A 261 -11.85 -27.37 30.42
N GLY A 262 -11.18 -28.36 31.00
CA GLY A 262 -11.74 -29.68 31.24
C GLY A 262 -12.99 -29.65 32.11
N GLY A 263 -13.91 -30.57 31.83
CA GLY A 263 -15.13 -30.77 32.60
C GLY A 263 -15.66 -32.18 32.37
N THR A 264 -15.18 -33.11 33.19
CA THR A 264 -15.75 -34.45 33.34
C THR A 264 -17.09 -34.42 34.05
N LYS A 265 -18.14 -34.91 33.36
CA LYS A 265 -19.32 -35.65 33.87
C LYS A 265 -20.32 -34.93 34.80
N PRO A 266 -21.55 -35.46 34.98
CA PRO A 266 -22.10 -36.75 34.53
C PRO A 266 -22.92 -36.69 33.23
#